data_AF-A0A0L0VEE8-F1
#
_entry.id   AF-A0A0L0VEE8-F1
#
_cell.length_a   1.000
_cell.length_b   1.000
_cell.length_c   1.000
_cell.angle_alpha   90.00
_cell.angle_beta   90.00
_cell.angle_gamma   90.00
#
_symmetry.space_group_name_H-M   'P 1'
#
loop_
_entity.id
_entity.type
_entity.pdbx_description
1 polymer ?
#
loop_
_entity_poly.entity_id
_entity_poly.type
_entity_poly.pdbx_seq_one_letter_code
_entity_poly.pdbx_strand_id
1 'polypeptide(L)'
;MPSNWWITDLSSVLRSGKSGSGCVSVFIQQIFCSISTLHFCTDINPLALRASAFTFTQNGLPQPNLIQTSLVECLRLGKMIELLIFNPPYVETEDEEYADARGDLTISASWAGGSDGMKLTNQLLDKLDCILHPQRGILYLVAVKENKPDEIIKRMVDSGFKAVVVLKRRAGREHLHVLRISRPSAHAVMCN
;
A
#
# COMPACT_ATOMS: atom_id res chain seq x y z
N MET A 1 4.66 24.06 12.92
CA MET A 1 3.33 23.45 12.76
C MET A 1 3.41 22.02 13.24
N PRO A 2 2.40 21.46 13.93
CA PRO A 2 2.44 20.04 14.28
C PRO A 2 2.55 19.27 12.96
N SER A 3 3.57 18.43 12.83
CA SER A 3 3.73 17.55 11.68
C SER A 3 2.59 16.54 11.71
N ASN A 4 1.50 16.84 11.00
CA ASN A 4 0.46 15.87 10.77
C ASN A 4 1.03 14.83 9.81
N TRP A 5 1.34 13.65 10.33
CA TRP A 5 1.82 12.55 9.50
C TRP A 5 0.66 12.04 8.66
N TRP A 6 0.84 12.05 7.34
CA TRP A 6 -0.13 11.51 6.40
C TRP A 6 0.21 10.05 6.16
N ILE A 7 -0.60 9.18 6.74
CA ILE A 7 -0.48 7.73 6.57
C ILE A 7 -1.59 7.30 5.63
N THR A 8 -1.23 6.67 4.52
CA THR A 8 -2.21 6.02 3.64
C THR A 8 -1.87 4.54 3.58
N ASP A 9 -2.81 3.71 4.02
CA ASP A 9 -2.75 2.27 3.84
C ASP A 9 -3.65 1.88 2.66
N LEU A 10 -3.01 1.41 1.60
CA LEU A 10 -3.64 0.75 0.48
C LEU A 10 -3.56 -0.75 0.79
N SER A 11 -4.59 -1.30 1.40
CA SER A 11 -4.60 -2.73 1.70
C SER A 11 -5.52 -3.47 0.74
N SER A 12 -4.97 -4.32 -0.12
CA SER A 12 -5.70 -5.46 -0.68
C SER A 12 -5.16 -6.73 0.01
N VAL A 13 -6.01 -7.44 0.75
CA VAL A 13 -5.55 -8.62 1.51
C VAL A 13 -5.58 -9.86 0.63
N LEU A 14 -4.51 -10.65 0.69
CA LEU A 14 -4.39 -11.92 0.00
C LEU A 14 -4.68 -13.11 0.92
N ARG A 15 -5.45 -14.04 0.34
CA ARG A 15 -5.79 -15.43 0.70
C ARG A 15 -7.02 -15.66 1.59
N SER A 16 -7.99 -16.36 1.02
CA SER A 16 -9.26 -16.85 1.60
C SER A 16 -10.42 -15.86 1.65
N GLY A 17 -10.80 -15.24 0.54
CA GLY A 17 -12.17 -14.73 0.49
C GLY A 17 -12.42 -13.36 1.09
N LYS A 18 -11.39 -12.59 1.44
CA LYS A 18 -11.56 -11.42 2.30
C LYS A 18 -10.84 -10.20 1.75
N SER A 19 -11.62 -9.14 1.63
CA SER A 19 -11.25 -7.75 1.41
C SER A 19 -10.20 -7.24 2.43
N GLY A 20 -9.61 -6.06 2.22
CA GLY A 20 -8.71 -5.44 3.20
C GLY A 20 -9.26 -5.49 4.63
N SER A 21 -8.51 -6.02 5.60
CA SER A 21 -9.00 -6.24 6.98
C SER A 21 -8.71 -5.09 7.93
N GLY A 22 -7.87 -4.14 7.52
CA GLY A 22 -7.41 -3.02 8.33
C GLY A 22 -6.37 -3.38 9.40
N CYS A 23 -5.86 -4.61 9.46
CA CYS A 23 -4.91 -5.01 10.50
C CYS A 23 -3.56 -4.28 10.42
N VAL A 24 -3.06 -4.03 9.19
CA VAL A 24 -1.84 -3.26 8.95
C VAL A 24 -2.04 -1.82 9.42
N SER A 25 -3.15 -1.19 9.02
CA SER A 25 -3.49 0.17 9.43
C SER A 25 -3.60 0.29 10.96
N VAL A 26 -4.31 -0.63 11.62
CA VAL A 26 -4.43 -0.67 13.08
C VAL A 26 -3.06 -0.78 13.76
N PHE A 27 -2.21 -1.69 13.28
CA PHE A 27 -0.86 -1.86 13.81
C PHE A 27 -0.02 -0.59 13.66
N ILE A 28 -0.10 0.08 12.52
CA ILE A 28 0.60 1.34 12.27
C ILE A 28 0.07 2.45 13.18
N GLN A 29 -1.25 2.55 13.36
CA GLN A 29 -1.84 3.52 14.27
C GLN A 29 -1.40 3.31 15.73
N GLN A 30 -1.21 2.04 16.14
CA GLN A 30 -0.68 1.70 17.47
C GLN A 30 0.78 2.11 17.63
N ILE A 31 1.62 1.92 16.60
CA ILE A 31 3.02 2.38 16.62
C ILE A 31 3.08 3.90 16.77
N PHE A 32 2.21 4.62 16.06
CA PHE A 32 2.16 6.08 16.06
C PHE A 32 1.18 6.66 17.10
N CYS A 33 0.80 5.90 18.13
CA CYS A 33 -0.20 6.35 19.10
C CYS A 33 0.19 7.60 19.91
N SER A 34 1.49 7.92 19.98
CA SER A 34 2.02 9.09 20.66
C SER A 34 2.09 10.35 19.80
N ILE A 35 1.73 10.27 18.51
CA ILE A 35 1.77 11.39 17.58
C ILE A 35 0.41 11.59 16.89
N SER A 36 0.10 12.86 16.60
CA SER A 36 -1.09 13.19 15.84
C SER A 36 -0.89 12.82 14.36
N THR A 37 -1.66 11.87 13.87
CA THR A 37 -1.60 11.39 12.49
C THR A 37 -2.93 11.63 11.78
N LEU A 38 -2.87 12.01 10.51
CA LEU A 38 -4.03 11.94 9.63
C LEU A 38 -3.95 10.65 8.82
N HIS A 39 -4.81 9.69 9.18
CA HIS A 39 -4.77 8.34 8.64
C HIS A 39 -5.89 8.13 7.62
N PHE A 40 -5.54 7.68 6.43
CA PHE A 40 -6.45 7.24 5.39
C PHE A 40 -6.28 5.74 5.12
N CYS A 41 -7.40 5.06 4.95
CA CYS A 41 -7.42 3.70 4.41
C CYS A 41 -8.33 3.70 3.19
N THR A 42 -7.84 3.19 2.07
CA THR A 42 -8.64 3.09 0.84
C THR A 42 -8.76 1.66 0.39
N ASP A 43 -9.93 1.31 -0.13
CA ASP A 43 -10.16 0.04 -0.81
C ASP A 43 -11.29 0.26 -1.83
N ILE A 44 -11.29 -0.51 -2.92
CA ILE A 44 -12.40 -0.48 -3.89
C ILE A 44 -13.62 -1.22 -3.34
N ASN A 45 -13.39 -2.20 -2.47
CA ASN A 45 -14.42 -3.05 -1.90
C ASN A 45 -14.99 -2.41 -0.61
N PRO A 46 -16.29 -2.06 -0.57
CA PRO A 46 -16.90 -1.44 0.60
C PRO A 46 -16.95 -2.39 1.82
N LEU A 47 -16.90 -3.71 1.61
CA LEU A 47 -16.79 -4.69 2.69
C LEU A 47 -15.41 -4.61 3.38
N ALA A 48 -14.34 -4.26 2.64
CA ALA A 48 -13.03 -4.00 3.22
C ALA A 48 -13.08 -2.84 4.20
N LEU A 49 -13.70 -1.74 3.78
CA LEU A 49 -13.77 -0.53 4.58
C LEU A 49 -14.56 -0.79 5.87
N ARG A 50 -15.66 -1.56 5.78
CA ARG A 50 -16.42 -2.00 6.96
C ARG A 50 -15.59 -2.90 7.88
N ALA A 51 -14.83 -3.85 7.32
CA ALA A 51 -13.95 -4.71 8.08
C ALA A 51 -12.86 -3.89 8.79
N SER A 52 -12.21 -2.96 8.10
CA SER A 52 -11.25 -2.01 8.67
C SER A 52 -11.87 -1.20 9.82
N ALA A 53 -13.05 -0.61 9.62
CA ALA A 53 -13.77 0.14 10.67
C ALA A 53 -14.01 -0.71 11.92
N PHE A 54 -14.41 -1.97 11.72
CA PHE A 54 -14.62 -2.92 12.79
C PHE A 54 -13.31 -3.25 13.51
N THR A 55 -12.22 -3.52 12.78
CA THR A 55 -10.90 -3.81 13.35
C THR A 55 -10.37 -2.63 14.18
N PHE A 56 -10.52 -1.38 13.72
CA PHE A 56 -10.17 -0.20 14.52
C PHE A 56 -10.97 -0.12 15.81
N THR A 57 -12.29 -0.34 15.74
CA THR A 57 -13.18 -0.35 16.92
C THR A 57 -12.75 -1.41 17.93
N GLN A 58 -12.49 -2.64 17.48
CA GLN A 58 -12.07 -3.75 18.35
C GLN A 58 -10.72 -3.49 19.05
N ASN A 59 -9.88 -2.63 18.47
CA ASN A 59 -8.59 -2.25 19.05
C ASN A 59 -8.64 -0.96 19.87
N GLY A 60 -9.83 -0.38 20.08
CA GLY A 60 -9.99 0.86 20.87
C GLY A 60 -9.32 2.08 20.24
N LEU A 61 -9.15 2.09 18.92
CA LEU A 61 -8.47 3.16 18.19
C LEU A 61 -9.46 4.15 17.56
N PRO A 62 -9.06 5.42 17.37
CA PRO A 62 -9.85 6.36 16.60
C PRO A 62 -10.03 5.87 15.16
N GLN A 63 -11.23 6.08 14.60
CA GLN A 63 -11.52 5.68 13.23
C GLN A 63 -10.63 6.44 12.22
N PRO A 64 -10.06 5.74 11.23
CA PRO A 64 -9.34 6.40 10.14
C PRO A 64 -10.33 7.00 9.14
N ASN A 65 -9.82 7.78 8.20
CA ASN A 65 -10.59 8.23 7.04
C ASN A 65 -10.70 7.07 6.05
N LEU A 66 -11.84 6.38 6.07
CA LEU A 66 -12.15 5.26 5.17
C LEU A 66 -12.74 5.78 3.87
N ILE A 67 -12.11 5.47 2.74
CA ILE A 67 -12.50 6.01 1.43
C ILE A 67 -12.61 4.89 0.40
N GLN A 68 -13.78 4.77 -0.21
CA GLN A 68 -13.99 3.83 -1.30
C GLN A 68 -13.44 4.41 -2.59
N THR A 69 -12.31 3.89 -3.05
CA THR A 69 -11.65 4.36 -4.28
C THR A 69 -10.66 3.33 -4.81
N SER A 70 -10.26 3.50 -6.07
CA SER A 70 -9.14 2.77 -6.65
C SER A 70 -7.84 3.49 -6.32
N LEU A 71 -6.92 2.81 -5.62
CA LEU A 71 -5.65 3.38 -5.16
C LEU A 71 -5.88 4.70 -4.41
N VAL A 72 -5.56 5.84 -5.03
CA VAL A 72 -5.69 7.18 -4.46
C VAL A 72 -6.42 8.14 -5.41
N GLU A 73 -7.18 7.63 -6.37
CA GLU A 73 -7.70 8.42 -7.50
C GLU A 73 -8.60 9.58 -7.08
N CYS A 74 -9.41 9.42 -6.03
CA CYS A 74 -10.27 10.49 -5.54
C CYS A 74 -9.58 11.44 -4.56
N LEU A 75 -8.29 11.25 -4.26
CA LEU A 75 -7.56 12.02 -3.26
C LEU A 75 -6.68 13.08 -3.92
N ARG A 76 -6.88 14.34 -3.54
CA ARG A 76 -6.00 15.45 -3.94
C ARG A 76 -4.85 15.58 -2.96
N LEU A 77 -3.83 14.73 -3.12
CA LEU A 77 -2.77 14.55 -2.14
C LEU A 77 -1.62 15.56 -2.23
N GLY A 78 -1.35 16.15 -3.40
CA GLY A 78 -0.37 17.24 -3.55
C GLY A 78 1.00 17.01 -2.88
N LYS A 79 1.60 15.82 -3.03
CA LYS A 79 2.86 15.42 -2.37
C LYS A 79 2.81 15.51 -0.83
N MET A 80 1.70 15.13 -0.20
CA MET A 80 1.56 15.17 1.27
C MET A 80 1.84 13.85 1.98
N ILE A 81 1.87 12.71 1.27
CA ILE A 81 1.97 11.40 1.94
C ILE A 81 3.39 11.17 2.48
N GLU A 82 3.51 11.04 3.79
CA GLU A 82 4.78 10.76 4.47
C GLU A 82 5.01 9.25 4.58
N LEU A 83 3.94 8.48 4.81
CA LEU A 83 3.97 7.03 4.85
C LEU A 83 2.86 6.46 3.98
N LEU A 84 3.26 5.75 2.92
CA LEU A 84 2.39 4.95 2.08
C LEU A 84 2.69 3.47 2.32
N ILE A 85 1.66 2.68 2.55
CA ILE A 85 1.80 1.22 2.65
C ILE A 85 0.91 0.63 1.57
N PHE A 86 1.47 -0.28 0.78
CA PHE A 86 0.71 -0.98 -0.25
C PHE A 86 1.01 -2.48 -0.21
N ASN A 87 -0.02 -3.26 0.08
CA ASN A 87 -0.03 -4.69 -0.13
C ASN A 87 -0.94 -4.98 -1.34
N PRO A 88 -0.41 -5.00 -2.57
CA PRO A 88 -1.21 -5.12 -3.79
C PRO A 88 -1.82 -6.52 -3.98
N PRO A 89 -2.78 -6.69 -4.91
CA PRO A 89 -3.07 -7.99 -5.47
C PRO A 89 -1.92 -8.36 -6.41
N TYR A 90 -1.00 -9.21 -5.94
CA TYR A 90 0.26 -9.50 -6.62
C TYR A 90 0.27 -10.81 -7.43
N VAL A 91 -0.89 -11.49 -7.56
CA VAL A 91 -1.00 -12.75 -8.30
C VAL A 91 -1.27 -12.44 -9.76
N GLU A 92 -0.47 -13.03 -10.64
CA GLU A 92 -0.66 -12.94 -12.08
C GLU A 92 -1.99 -13.59 -12.48
N THR A 93 -2.78 -12.86 -13.27
CA THR A 93 -4.09 -13.29 -13.77
C THR A 93 -4.29 -12.76 -15.18
N GLU A 94 -5.11 -13.44 -15.97
CA GLU A 94 -5.52 -12.95 -17.29
C GLU A 94 -6.25 -11.60 -17.17
N ASP A 95 -6.16 -10.77 -18.21
CA ASP A 95 -6.72 -9.41 -18.16
C ASP A 95 -8.26 -9.40 -18.05
N GLU A 96 -8.92 -10.41 -18.61
CA GLU A 96 -10.36 -10.64 -18.51
C GLU A 96 -10.75 -11.02 -17.07
N GLU A 97 -10.05 -11.98 -16.46
CA GLU A 97 -10.24 -12.34 -15.05
C GLU A 97 -10.00 -11.15 -14.12
N TYR A 98 -8.98 -10.35 -14.40
CA TYR A 98 -8.70 -9.11 -13.67
C TYR A 98 -9.85 -8.09 -13.81
N ALA A 99 -10.37 -7.91 -15.02
CA ALA A 99 -11.46 -6.98 -15.29
C ALA A 99 -12.75 -7.40 -14.58
N ASP A 100 -13.11 -8.69 -14.68
CA ASP A 100 -14.28 -9.27 -14.05
C ASP A 100 -14.18 -9.20 -12.52
N ALA A 101 -13.02 -9.56 -11.96
CA ALA A 101 -12.73 -9.45 -10.54
C ALA A 101 -13.00 -8.03 -10.00
N ARG A 102 -12.53 -7.02 -10.73
CA ARG A 102 -12.64 -5.60 -10.38
C ARG A 102 -14.04 -5.03 -10.61
N GLY A 103 -14.70 -5.43 -11.69
CA GLY A 103 -16.05 -4.98 -12.04
C GLY A 103 -17.10 -5.46 -11.06
N ASP A 104 -17.04 -6.74 -10.71
CA ASP A 104 -18.01 -7.37 -9.80
C ASP A 104 -17.64 -7.20 -8.32
N LEU A 105 -16.52 -6.54 -8.03
CA LEU A 105 -15.94 -6.39 -6.67
C LEU A 105 -15.87 -7.72 -5.93
N THR A 106 -15.60 -8.80 -6.68
CA THR A 106 -15.55 -10.13 -6.10
C THR A 106 -14.32 -10.25 -5.19
N ILE A 107 -14.34 -11.29 -4.38
CA ILE A 107 -13.20 -11.70 -3.55
C ILE A 107 -11.88 -11.73 -4.35
N SER A 108 -11.93 -12.17 -5.60
CA SER A 108 -10.75 -12.34 -6.43
C SER A 108 -10.01 -11.02 -6.71
N ALA A 109 -10.68 -9.86 -6.60
CA ALA A 109 -10.06 -8.53 -6.69
C ALA A 109 -8.96 -8.30 -5.63
N SER A 110 -8.95 -9.11 -4.57
CA SER A 110 -7.96 -9.03 -3.51
C SER A 110 -6.62 -9.70 -3.86
N TRP A 111 -6.58 -10.54 -4.91
CA TRP A 111 -5.36 -11.18 -5.40
C TRP A 111 -5.06 -10.94 -6.87
N ALA A 112 -6.07 -10.69 -7.71
CA ALA A 112 -5.92 -10.59 -9.16
C ALA A 112 -5.17 -9.31 -9.52
N GLY A 113 -3.92 -9.48 -9.98
CA GLY A 113 -3.00 -8.38 -10.28
C GLY A 113 -2.87 -8.07 -11.77
N GLY A 114 -3.55 -8.82 -12.65
CA GLY A 114 -3.42 -8.72 -14.10
C GLY A 114 -2.08 -9.26 -14.60
N SER A 115 -1.66 -8.85 -15.80
CA SER A 115 -0.35 -9.23 -16.37
C SER A 115 0.80 -9.00 -15.39
N ASP A 116 1.64 -10.03 -15.20
CA ASP A 116 2.74 -10.11 -14.23
C ASP A 116 2.34 -9.84 -12.75
N GLY A 117 1.05 -9.77 -12.44
CA GLY A 117 0.53 -9.38 -11.11
C GLY A 117 0.83 -7.92 -10.73
N MET A 118 1.12 -7.06 -11.71
CA MET A 118 1.74 -5.75 -11.46
C MET A 118 0.91 -4.55 -11.95
N LYS A 119 -0.30 -4.75 -12.46
CA LYS A 119 -1.10 -3.69 -13.09
C LYS A 119 -1.37 -2.51 -12.14
N LEU A 120 -1.91 -2.77 -10.95
CA LEU A 120 -2.15 -1.73 -9.94
C LEU A 120 -0.86 -1.17 -9.35
N THR A 121 0.13 -2.04 -9.12
CA THR A 121 1.44 -1.62 -8.63
C THR A 121 2.10 -0.62 -9.57
N ASN A 122 2.11 -0.90 -10.87
CA ASN A 122 2.65 0.00 -11.88
C ASN A 122 1.93 1.34 -11.89
N GLN A 123 0.58 1.34 -11.86
CA GLN A 123 -0.21 2.56 -11.79
C GLN A 123 0.12 3.42 -10.57
N LEU A 124 0.36 2.79 -9.41
CA LEU A 124 0.77 3.51 -8.20
C LEU A 124 2.19 4.07 -8.34
N LEU A 125 3.13 3.25 -8.82
CA LEU A 125 4.55 3.64 -8.96
C LEU A 125 4.71 4.80 -9.95
N ASP A 126 3.94 4.85 -11.03
CA ASP A 126 3.93 5.96 -12.00
C ASP A 126 3.45 7.28 -11.38
N LYS A 127 2.53 7.21 -10.42
CA LYS A 127 2.02 8.39 -9.70
C LYS A 127 2.85 8.74 -8.47
N LEU A 128 3.87 7.94 -8.12
CA LEU A 128 4.55 8.03 -6.82
C LEU A 128 5.21 9.40 -6.59
N ASP A 129 5.75 10.03 -7.65
CA ASP A 129 6.37 11.36 -7.57
C ASP A 129 5.37 12.43 -7.09
N CYS A 130 4.12 12.33 -7.52
CA CYS A 130 3.06 13.29 -7.27
C CYS A 130 2.37 13.10 -5.91
N ILE A 131 2.55 11.94 -5.26
CA ILE A 131 1.84 11.61 -4.00
C ILE A 131 2.75 11.66 -2.77
N LEU A 132 4.02 11.23 -2.88
CA LEU A 132 4.92 11.17 -1.73
C LEU A 132 5.50 12.54 -1.37
N HIS A 133 5.57 12.80 -0.06
CA HIS A 133 6.20 13.97 0.50
C HIS A 133 7.68 14.06 0.08
N PRO A 134 8.15 15.22 -0.44
CA PRO A 134 9.45 15.34 -1.09
C PRO A 134 10.64 15.09 -0.16
N GLN A 135 10.46 15.26 1.15
CA GLN A 135 11.53 15.12 2.15
C GLN A 135 11.31 13.98 3.14
N ARG A 136 10.12 13.41 3.23
CA ARG A 136 9.76 12.43 4.28
C ARG A 136 9.04 11.20 3.73
N GLY A 137 8.58 11.27 2.47
CA GLY A 137 7.77 10.24 1.85
C GLY A 137 8.49 8.91 1.72
N ILE A 138 7.87 7.87 2.27
CA ILE A 138 8.28 6.49 2.20
C ILE A 138 7.09 5.65 1.73
N LEU A 139 7.32 4.76 0.77
CA LEU A 139 6.42 3.68 0.38
C LEU A 139 7.00 2.35 0.88
N TYR A 140 6.18 1.58 1.59
CA TYR A 140 6.41 0.15 1.79
C TYR A 140 5.51 -0.65 0.85
N LEU A 141 6.13 -1.46 -0.01
CA LEU A 141 5.44 -2.26 -1.02
C LEU A 141 5.71 -3.75 -0.75
N VAL A 142 4.66 -4.54 -0.66
CA VAL A 142 4.76 -6.01 -0.67
C VAL A 142 4.84 -6.50 -2.12
N ALA A 143 5.76 -7.42 -2.40
CA ALA A 143 5.88 -8.09 -3.70
C ALA A 143 6.22 -9.57 -3.51
N VAL A 144 5.88 -10.41 -4.47
CA VAL A 144 6.39 -11.79 -4.57
C VAL A 144 7.56 -11.86 -5.54
N LYS A 145 8.27 -13.00 -5.56
CA LYS A 145 9.43 -13.21 -6.45
C LYS A 145 9.03 -13.06 -7.92
N GLU A 146 7.85 -13.50 -8.27
CA GLU A 146 7.24 -13.47 -9.60
C GLU A 146 7.09 -12.04 -10.12
N ASN A 147 6.88 -11.05 -9.23
CA ASN A 147 6.82 -9.63 -9.60
C ASN A 147 8.20 -9.00 -9.86
N LYS A 148 9.29 -9.80 -9.82
CA LYS A 148 10.68 -9.38 -10.12
C LYS A 148 11.09 -8.13 -9.31
N PRO A 149 11.18 -8.22 -7.97
CA PRO A 149 11.41 -7.07 -7.11
C PRO A 149 12.70 -6.28 -7.42
N ASP A 150 13.73 -6.94 -7.97
CA ASP A 150 14.96 -6.26 -8.39
C ASP A 150 14.73 -5.32 -9.60
N GLU A 151 13.81 -5.67 -10.50
CA GLU A 151 13.42 -4.79 -11.62
C GLU A 151 12.61 -3.59 -11.12
N ILE A 152 11.71 -3.80 -10.14
CA ILE A 152 11.00 -2.70 -9.47
C ILE A 152 12.00 -1.73 -8.85
N ILE A 153 12.99 -2.24 -8.11
CA ILE A 153 14.04 -1.43 -7.49
C ILE A 153 14.80 -0.62 -8.54
N LYS A 154 15.26 -1.28 -9.61
CA LYS A 154 15.99 -0.63 -10.69
C LYS A 154 15.18 0.51 -11.30
N ARG A 155 13.92 0.26 -11.68
CA ARG A 155 13.01 1.28 -12.21
C ARG A 155 12.86 2.49 -11.27
N MET A 156 12.69 2.23 -9.98
CA MET A 156 12.51 3.31 -9.01
C MET A 156 13.79 4.12 -8.80
N VAL A 157 14.96 3.47 -8.83
CA VAL A 157 16.27 4.15 -8.80
C VAL A 157 16.47 5.02 -10.03
N ASP A 158 16.19 4.49 -11.22
CA ASP A 158 16.26 5.23 -12.49
C ASP A 158 15.30 6.44 -12.50
N SER A 159 14.19 6.35 -11.74
CA SER A 159 13.23 7.43 -11.52
C SER A 159 13.60 8.39 -10.38
N GLY A 160 14.81 8.29 -9.83
CA GLY A 160 15.34 9.21 -8.81
C GLY A 160 14.92 8.90 -7.36
N PHE A 161 14.41 7.71 -7.08
CA PHE A 161 14.12 7.25 -5.72
C PHE A 161 15.26 6.41 -5.16
N LYS A 162 15.30 6.25 -3.83
CA LYS A 162 16.04 5.17 -3.18
C LYS A 162 15.09 3.99 -3.00
N ALA A 163 15.46 2.80 -3.46
CA ALA A 163 14.66 1.60 -3.32
C ALA A 163 15.53 0.43 -2.84
N VAL A 164 15.07 -0.30 -1.81
CA VAL A 164 15.77 -1.46 -1.24
C VAL A 164 14.77 -2.51 -0.76
N VAL A 165 15.17 -3.78 -0.75
CA VAL A 165 14.43 -4.81 -0.02
C VAL A 165 14.81 -4.72 1.46
N VAL A 166 13.84 -4.47 2.34
CA VAL A 166 14.06 -4.40 3.80
C VAL A 166 13.74 -5.69 4.52
N LEU A 167 12.90 -6.55 3.92
CA LEU A 167 12.54 -7.84 4.49
C LEU A 167 12.30 -8.85 3.37
N LYS A 168 12.76 -10.08 3.58
CA LYS A 168 12.42 -11.26 2.76
C LYS A 168 11.85 -12.33 3.68
N ARG A 169 10.76 -12.97 3.27
CA ARG A 169 10.15 -14.07 4.01
C ARG A 169 9.61 -15.12 3.07
N ARG A 170 9.85 -16.39 3.37
CA ARG A 170 9.20 -17.50 2.69
C ARG A 170 7.94 -17.91 3.45
N ALA A 171 6.81 -18.01 2.76
CA ALA A 171 5.54 -18.47 3.29
C ALA A 171 5.00 -19.59 2.38
N GLY A 172 5.27 -20.84 2.74
CA GLY A 172 4.97 -21.98 1.88
C GLY A 172 5.75 -21.92 0.56
N ARG A 173 5.03 -21.79 -0.56
CA ARG A 173 5.61 -21.67 -1.91
C ARG A 173 5.93 -20.22 -2.30
N GLU A 174 5.38 -19.24 -1.60
CA GLU A 174 5.55 -17.83 -1.90
C GLU A 174 6.82 -17.27 -1.25
N HIS A 175 7.56 -16.47 -2.02
CA HIS A 175 8.74 -15.73 -1.56
C HIS A 175 8.39 -14.25 -1.51
N LEU A 176 7.94 -13.79 -0.35
CA LEU A 176 7.52 -12.43 -0.11
C LEU A 176 8.72 -11.52 0.14
N HIS A 177 8.64 -10.33 -0.44
CA HIS A 177 9.60 -9.24 -0.31
C HIS A 177 8.84 -8.01 0.16
N VAL A 178 9.43 -7.28 1.11
CA VAL A 178 8.98 -5.92 1.45
C VAL A 178 10.01 -4.95 0.93
N LEU A 179 9.62 -4.14 -0.05
CA LEU A 179 10.42 -3.08 -0.63
C LEU A 179 10.14 -1.79 0.14
N ARG A 180 11.21 -1.05 0.45
CA ARG A 180 11.14 0.32 0.96
C ARG A 180 11.62 1.26 -0.13
N ILE A 181 10.71 2.09 -0.64
CA ILE A 181 10.98 3.11 -1.65
C ILE A 181 10.84 4.47 -0.98
N SER A 182 11.82 5.36 -1.15
CA SER A 182 11.84 6.66 -0.47
C SER A 182 12.50 7.72 -1.31
N ARG A 183 12.17 8.99 -1.05
CA ARG A 183 12.93 10.11 -1.62
C ARG A 183 14.37 10.10 -1.09
N PRO A 184 15.39 10.48 -1.89
CA PRO A 184 16.78 10.47 -1.45
C PRO A 184 17.05 11.26 -0.16
N SER A 185 16.33 12.38 0.02
CA SER A 185 16.34 13.30 1.17
C SER A 185 15.72 12.70 2.44
N ALA A 186 14.67 11.88 2.32
CA ALA A 186 13.98 11.26 3.46
C ALA A 186 14.85 10.24 4.20
N HIS A 187 15.83 9.65 3.53
CA HIS A 187 16.77 8.73 4.15
C HIS A 187 17.78 9.44 5.05
N ALA A 188 18.16 10.69 4.75
CA ALA A 188 19.14 11.45 5.55
C ALA A 188 18.57 11.92 6.90
N VAL A 189 17.27 12.16 6.98
CA VAL A 189 16.61 12.63 8.21
C VAL A 189 16.42 11.50 9.24
N MET A 190 16.39 10.23 8.81
CA MET A 190 16.18 9.07 9.69
C MET A 190 17.48 8.42 10.21
N CYS A 191 18.63 8.85 9.70
CA CYS A 191 19.96 8.35 10.11
C CYS A 191 20.72 9.33 11.02
N ASN A 192 20.09 10.43 11.43
CA ASN A 192 20.60 11.40 12.40
C ASN A 192 19.75 11.39 13.67
#